data_AF-X6M9L0-F1
#
_entry.id   AF-X6M9L0-F1
#
_cell.length_a   1.000
_cell.length_b   1.000
_cell.length_c   1.000
_cell.angle_alpha   90.00
_cell.angle_beta   90.00
_cell.angle_gamma   90.00
#
_symmetry.space_group_name_H-M   'P 1'
#
loop_
_entity.id
_entity.type
_entity.pdbx_description
1 polymer ?
#
loop_
_entity_poly.entity_id
_entity_poly.type
_entity_poly.pdbx_seq_one_letter_code
_entity_poly.pdbx_strand_id
1 'polypeptide(L)'
;MTNSALGGCLGMLGTIYACSKLGTFNFLLLSILIAYLTYASYEMLCRAAERASVSTTRNLAYKLLGKKGLLITECLVLIGNWSFIINILQLFADFLPQILQEWTHNEKRYQFCQERAFDVMCGLILIFPWVLVRNISKLEKLSYLSVLCTLFCLFSLVANTIYAYRTNKNNITNHTTNSGSPFFSYTTSFFLGLPNMTWSWSSQFNAIPIYYTLHPQKRYSQITA
;
A
#
# COMPACT_ATOMS: atom_id res chain seq x y z
N MET A 1 -12.34 -3.08 -3.02
CA MET A 1 -11.63 -1.77 -2.92
C MET A 1 -10.65 -1.75 -1.76
N THR A 2 -11.03 -2.19 -0.55
CA THR A 2 -10.16 -2.22 0.63
C THR A 2 -8.82 -2.95 0.44
N ASN A 3 -8.81 -4.14 -0.19
CA ASN A 3 -7.55 -4.88 -0.43
C ASN A 3 -6.58 -4.11 -1.37
N SER A 4 -7.11 -3.46 -2.41
CA SER A 4 -6.31 -2.64 -3.33
C SER A 4 -5.91 -1.30 -2.71
N ALA A 5 -6.78 -0.72 -1.88
CA ALA A 5 -6.54 0.56 -1.22
C ALA A 5 -5.51 0.46 -0.11
N LEU A 6 -5.56 -0.59 0.69
CA LEU A 6 -4.55 -0.83 1.73
C LEU A 6 -3.20 -1.27 1.15
N GLY A 7 -3.10 -1.56 -0.16
CA GLY A 7 -1.93 -2.22 -0.73
C GLY A 7 -1.64 -3.58 -0.07
N GLY A 8 -2.65 -4.21 0.53
CA GLY A 8 -2.49 -5.33 1.45
C GLY A 8 -1.73 -4.97 2.73
N CYS A 9 -0.89 -5.88 3.22
CA CYS A 9 -0.03 -5.63 4.40
C CYS A 9 1.01 -4.51 4.15
N LEU A 10 1.41 -4.29 2.89
CA LEU A 10 2.47 -3.33 2.54
C LEU A 10 2.10 -1.87 2.87
N GLY A 11 0.89 -1.44 2.52
CA GLY A 11 0.46 -0.08 2.84
C GLY A 11 0.25 0.12 4.34
N MET A 12 -0.06 -0.94 5.08
CA MET A 12 -0.10 -0.90 6.55
C MET A 12 1.30 -0.68 7.14
N LEU A 13 2.32 -1.41 6.67
CA LEU A 13 3.70 -1.23 7.11
C LEU A 13 4.23 0.17 6.80
N GLY A 14 3.97 0.68 5.59
CA GLY A 14 4.33 2.07 5.22
C GLY A 14 3.67 3.11 6.12
N THR A 15 2.42 2.87 6.53
CA THR A 15 1.67 3.73 7.44
C THR A 15 2.25 3.72 8.86
N ILE A 16 2.64 2.54 9.37
CA ILE A 16 3.28 2.41 10.69
C ILE A 16 4.65 3.10 10.69
N TYR A 17 5.44 2.91 9.62
CA TYR A 17 6.72 3.58 9.44
C TYR A 17 6.55 5.11 9.40
N ALA A 18 5.54 5.59 8.68
CA ALA A 18 5.20 7.02 8.65
C ALA A 18 4.80 7.53 10.06
N CYS A 19 3.97 6.80 10.80
CA CYS A 19 3.58 7.18 12.16
C CYS A 19 4.80 7.32 13.10
N SER A 20 5.77 6.42 13.00
CA SER A 20 7.04 6.50 13.76
C SER A 20 7.87 7.75 13.43
N LYS A 21 7.81 8.24 12.18
CA LYS A 21 8.64 9.35 11.69
C LYS A 21 7.97 10.73 11.76
N LEU A 22 6.65 10.82 11.60
CA LEU A 22 5.92 12.10 11.59
C LEU A 22 5.49 12.59 12.98
N GLY A 23 5.40 11.70 13.96
CA GLY A 23 4.76 11.98 15.25
C GLY A 23 3.23 11.90 15.15
N THR A 24 2.58 11.60 16.28
CA THR A 24 1.16 11.21 16.32
C THR A 24 0.21 12.28 15.77
N PHE A 25 0.43 13.55 16.10
CA PHE A 25 -0.45 14.64 15.69
C PHE A 25 -0.37 14.92 14.17
N ASN A 26 0.84 15.06 13.63
CA ASN A 26 1.06 15.31 12.21
C ASN A 26 0.59 14.14 11.35
N PHE A 27 0.79 12.91 11.83
CA PHE A 27 0.26 11.71 11.17
C PHE A 27 -1.27 11.73 11.09
N LEU A 28 -1.97 12.05 12.19
CA LEU A 28 -3.43 12.09 12.21
C LEU A 28 -3.97 13.17 11.25
N LEU A 29 -3.42 14.37 11.30
CA LEU A 29 -3.83 15.50 10.46
C LEU A 29 -3.67 15.18 8.97
N LEU A 30 -2.50 14.66 8.59
CA LEU A 30 -2.24 14.29 7.20
C LEU A 30 -3.07 13.08 6.76
N SER A 31 -3.31 12.11 7.64
CA SER A 31 -4.17 10.96 7.33
C SER A 31 -5.58 11.41 6.99
N ILE A 32 -6.16 12.35 7.77
CA ILE A 32 -7.47 12.95 7.47
C ILE A 32 -7.44 13.69 6.13
N LEU A 33 -6.40 14.48 5.87
CA LEU A 33 -6.25 15.23 4.63
C LEU A 33 -6.17 14.29 3.41
N ILE A 34 -5.30 13.28 3.45
CA ILE A 34 -5.15 12.30 2.37
C ILE A 34 -6.43 11.47 2.19
N ALA A 35 -7.10 11.12 3.29
CA ALA A 35 -8.39 10.43 3.23
C ALA A 35 -9.44 11.26 2.49
N TYR A 36 -9.55 12.54 2.82
CA TYR A 36 -10.45 13.47 2.15
C TYR A 36 -10.10 13.63 0.66
N LEU A 37 -8.82 13.89 0.33
CA LEU A 37 -8.37 13.99 -1.07
C LEU A 37 -8.65 12.71 -1.85
N THR A 38 -8.44 11.55 -1.23
CA THR A 38 -8.67 10.26 -1.86
C THR A 38 -10.15 10.02 -2.12
N TYR A 39 -11.01 10.32 -1.14
CA TYR A 39 -12.45 10.26 -1.31
C TYR A 39 -12.95 11.19 -2.42
N ALA A 40 -12.50 12.45 -2.41
CA ALA A 40 -12.87 13.43 -3.44
C ALA A 40 -12.41 12.98 -4.83
N SER A 41 -11.21 12.40 -4.94
CA SER A 41 -10.69 11.85 -6.20
C SER A 41 -11.55 10.70 -6.72
N TYR A 42 -11.99 9.79 -5.85
CA TYR A 42 -12.90 8.72 -6.22
C TYR A 42 -14.24 9.23 -6.71
N GLU A 43 -14.83 10.16 -5.99
CA GLU A 43 -16.14 10.73 -6.34
C GLU A 43 -16.09 11.45 -7.69
N MET A 44 -15.07 12.28 -7.92
CA MET A 44 -14.87 12.95 -9.20
C MET A 44 -14.68 11.95 -10.34
N LEU A 45 -13.87 10.90 -10.12
CA LEU A 45 -13.57 9.90 -11.15
C LEU A 45 -14.80 9.07 -11.51
N CYS A 46 -15.59 8.63 -10.52
CA CYS A 46 -16.83 7.90 -10.73
C CYS A 46 -17.88 8.76 -11.44
N ARG A 47 -18.11 10.00 -10.99
CA ARG A 47 -19.05 10.92 -11.63
C ARG A 47 -18.64 11.25 -13.08
N ALA A 48 -17.34 11.40 -13.33
CA ALA A 48 -16.82 11.59 -14.68
C ALA A 48 -17.05 10.35 -15.57
N ALA A 49 -16.80 9.15 -15.04
CA ALA A 49 -17.04 7.89 -15.74
C ALA A 49 -18.53 7.69 -16.11
N GLU A 50 -19.44 8.02 -15.19
CA GLU A 50 -20.88 7.98 -15.43
C GLU A 50 -21.31 8.95 -16.54
N ARG A 51 -20.88 10.21 -16.45
CA ARG A 51 -21.21 11.24 -17.47
C ARG A 51 -20.63 10.89 -18.84
N ALA A 52 -19.44 10.31 -18.86
CA ALA A 52 -18.82 9.87 -20.10
C ALA A 52 -19.44 8.58 -20.67
N SER A 53 -20.19 7.82 -19.86
CA SER A 53 -20.65 6.46 -20.18
C SER A 53 -19.51 5.55 -20.60
N VAL A 54 -18.45 5.51 -19.79
CA VAL A 54 -17.24 4.76 -20.11
C VAL A 54 -16.79 3.88 -18.94
N SER A 55 -16.48 2.62 -19.23
CA SER A 55 -16.08 1.60 -18.25
C SER A 55 -14.57 1.52 -17.97
N THR A 56 -13.73 2.26 -18.70
CA THR A 56 -12.26 2.23 -18.53
C THR A 56 -11.67 3.62 -18.34
N THR A 57 -10.69 3.73 -17.44
CA THR A 57 -9.95 4.97 -17.16
C THR A 57 -9.29 5.54 -18.42
N ARG A 58 -8.82 4.66 -19.31
CA ARG A 58 -8.26 4.99 -20.62
C ARG A 58 -9.26 5.72 -21.51
N ASN A 59 -10.42 5.12 -21.74
CA ASN A 59 -11.43 5.72 -22.61
C ASN A 59 -12.03 6.98 -21.99
N LEU A 60 -12.05 7.07 -20.65
CA LEU A 60 -12.48 8.26 -19.93
C LEU A 60 -11.52 9.43 -20.19
N ALA A 61 -10.21 9.17 -20.09
CA ALA A 61 -9.17 10.15 -20.39
C ALA A 61 -9.22 10.60 -21.85
N TYR A 62 -9.45 9.68 -22.78
CA TYR A 62 -9.60 10.02 -24.20
C TYR A 62 -10.82 10.93 -24.45
N LYS A 63 -11.95 10.64 -23.81
CA LYS A 63 -13.21 11.38 -24.02
C LYS A 63 -13.22 12.76 -23.36
N LEU A 64 -12.54 12.92 -22.21
CA LEU A 64 -12.47 14.20 -21.48
C LEU A 64 -11.32 15.10 -21.93
N LEU A 65 -10.15 14.53 -22.24
CA LEU A 65 -8.91 15.28 -22.46
C LEU A 65 -8.33 15.11 -23.88
N GLY A 66 -8.96 14.28 -24.72
CA GLY A 66 -8.50 13.99 -26.07
C GLY A 66 -7.24 13.13 -26.13
N LYS A 67 -6.63 13.04 -27.33
CA LYS A 67 -5.45 12.21 -27.61
C LYS A 67 -4.22 12.54 -26.74
N LYS A 68 -3.99 13.83 -26.48
CA LYS A 68 -2.83 14.27 -25.68
C LYS A 68 -3.01 13.94 -24.20
N GLY A 69 -4.21 14.18 -23.65
CA GLY A 69 -4.49 13.83 -22.27
C GLY A 69 -4.61 12.33 -22.01
N LEU A 70 -5.00 11.55 -23.03
CA LEU A 70 -4.89 10.09 -22.99
C LEU A 70 -3.45 9.66 -22.72
N LEU A 71 -2.50 10.14 -23.53
CA LEU A 71 -1.10 9.75 -23.43
C LEU A 71 -0.48 10.13 -22.08
N ILE A 72 -0.76 11.33 -21.58
CA ILE A 72 -0.31 11.76 -20.25
C ILE A 72 -0.89 10.86 -19.15
N THR A 73 -2.18 10.55 -19.23
CA THR A 73 -2.84 9.67 -18.24
C THR A 73 -2.24 8.27 -18.26
N GLU A 74 -1.97 7.72 -19.46
CA GLU A 74 -1.32 6.42 -19.59
C GLU A 74 0.10 6.42 -19.04
N CYS A 75 0.89 7.46 -19.30
CA CYS A 75 2.22 7.62 -18.72
C CYS A 75 2.17 7.69 -17.19
N LEU A 76 1.25 8.45 -16.61
CA LEU A 76 1.09 8.55 -15.16
C LEU A 76 0.68 7.22 -14.52
N VAL A 77 -0.27 6.50 -15.14
CA VAL A 77 -0.67 5.16 -14.69
C VAL A 77 0.50 4.17 -14.79
N LEU A 78 1.29 4.24 -15.86
CA LEU A 78 2.46 3.38 -16.03
C LEU A 78 3.53 3.67 -14.95
N ILE A 79 3.84 4.94 -14.71
CA ILE A 79 4.78 5.37 -13.66
C ILE A 79 4.28 4.93 -12.28
N GLY A 80 2.97 5.08 -12.00
CA GLY A 80 2.37 4.67 -10.74
C GLY A 80 2.44 3.16 -10.53
N ASN A 81 2.11 2.37 -11.55
CA ASN A 81 2.21 0.91 -11.50
C ASN A 81 3.67 0.44 -11.34
N TRP A 82 4.62 1.09 -12.01
CA TRP A 82 6.03 0.77 -11.87
C TRP A 82 6.54 1.09 -10.47
N SER A 83 6.14 2.24 -9.91
CA SER A 83 6.44 2.62 -8.53
C SER A 83 5.90 1.59 -7.53
N PHE A 84 4.69 1.06 -7.78
CA PHE A 84 4.11 0.01 -6.94
C PHE A 84 4.93 -1.28 -6.97
N ILE A 85 5.41 -1.71 -8.14
CA ILE A 85 6.28 -2.89 -8.27
C ILE A 85 7.62 -2.67 -7.57
N ILE A 86 8.23 -1.49 -7.73
CA ILE A 86 9.50 -1.14 -7.06
C ILE A 86 9.34 -1.16 -5.53
N ASN A 87 8.26 -0.60 -5.00
CA ASN A 87 8.00 -0.59 -3.57
C ASN A 87 7.76 -2.01 -3.01
N ILE A 88 7.08 -2.89 -3.77
CA ILE A 88 6.96 -4.31 -3.38
C ILE A 88 8.34 -4.96 -3.33
N LEU A 89 9.17 -4.76 -4.36
CA LEU A 89 10.53 -5.32 -4.39
C LEU A 89 11.39 -4.82 -3.22
N GLN A 90 11.35 -3.52 -2.94
CA GLN A 90 12.07 -2.91 -1.82
C GLN A 90 11.58 -3.47 -0.48
N LEU A 91 10.27 -3.70 -0.32
CA LEU A 91 9.76 -4.31 0.90
C LEU A 91 10.25 -5.76 1.05
N PHE A 92 10.15 -6.57 0.00
CA PHE A 92 10.70 -7.93 0.06
C PHE A 92 12.18 -7.93 0.41
N ALA A 93 12.93 -6.97 -0.15
CA ALA A 93 14.33 -6.80 0.16
C ALA A 93 14.59 -6.49 1.64
N ASP A 94 13.77 -5.64 2.24
CA ASP A 94 13.98 -5.24 3.65
C ASP A 94 13.57 -6.33 4.65
N PHE A 95 12.55 -7.15 4.32
CA PHE A 95 11.99 -8.15 5.25
C PHE A 95 12.57 -9.55 5.10
N LEU A 96 12.92 -9.98 3.89
CA LEU A 96 13.36 -11.35 3.62
C LEU A 96 14.65 -11.73 4.39
N PRO A 97 15.68 -10.86 4.48
CA PRO A 97 16.87 -11.12 5.30
C PRO A 97 16.54 -11.29 6.78
N GLN A 98 15.65 -10.45 7.32
CA GLN A 98 15.27 -10.47 8.73
C GLN A 98 14.61 -11.80 9.08
N ILE A 99 13.68 -12.27 8.24
CA ILE A 99 12.99 -13.55 8.43
C ILE A 99 13.98 -14.72 8.36
N LEU A 100 14.92 -14.70 7.39
CA LEU A 100 15.93 -15.77 7.27
C LEU A 100 16.88 -15.83 8.48
N GLN A 101 17.26 -14.67 9.01
CA GLN A 101 18.12 -14.58 10.20
C GLN A 101 17.44 -15.20 11.42
N GLU A 102 16.16 -14.86 11.65
CA GLU A 102 15.37 -15.43 12.76
C GLU A 102 15.20 -16.95 12.64
N TRP A 103 14.94 -17.45 11.42
CA TRP A 103 14.74 -18.89 11.18
C TRP A 103 15.99 -19.76 11.38
N THR A 104 17.18 -19.22 11.16
CA THR A 104 18.41 -20.03 11.07
C THR A 104 19.36 -19.86 12.26
N HIS A 105 19.12 -18.88 13.16
CA HIS A 105 19.87 -18.71 14.42
C HIS A 105 21.42 -18.67 14.26
N ASN A 106 21.96 -18.26 13.11
CA ASN A 106 23.39 -18.37 12.78
C ASN A 106 23.98 -17.06 12.26
N GLU A 107 24.28 -16.13 13.17
CA GLU A 107 24.68 -14.74 12.86
C GLU A 107 25.86 -14.57 11.87
N LYS A 108 26.76 -15.56 11.76
CA LYS A 108 28.03 -15.40 11.04
C LYS A 108 27.98 -15.68 9.53
N ARG A 109 26.90 -16.29 9.00
CA ARG A 109 26.80 -16.64 7.57
C ARG A 109 26.08 -15.59 6.71
N TYR A 110 25.68 -14.47 7.31
CA TYR A 110 24.70 -13.52 6.74
C TYR A 110 25.27 -12.29 6.05
N GLN A 111 26.58 -12.04 6.08
CA GLN A 111 27.16 -10.88 5.38
C GLN A 111 26.87 -10.89 3.87
N PHE A 112 26.75 -12.08 3.25
CA PHE A 112 26.40 -12.22 1.84
C PHE A 112 24.90 -12.04 1.55
N CYS A 113 24.02 -12.39 2.51
CA CYS A 113 22.57 -12.17 2.41
C CYS A 113 22.15 -10.75 2.83
N GLN A 114 23.08 -9.94 3.34
CA GLN A 114 22.85 -8.53 3.67
C GLN A 114 23.17 -7.60 2.49
N GLU A 115 23.73 -8.15 1.40
CA GLU A 115 23.93 -7.37 0.19
C GLU A 115 22.59 -7.12 -0.48
N ARG A 116 22.25 -5.84 -0.65
CA ARG A 116 21.03 -5.36 -1.31
C ARG A 116 20.79 -5.97 -2.70
N ALA A 117 21.85 -6.47 -3.34
CA ALA A 117 21.77 -7.18 -4.62
C ALA A 117 21.11 -8.57 -4.49
N PHE A 118 21.39 -9.32 -3.43
CA PHE A 118 20.79 -10.64 -3.16
C PHE A 118 19.28 -10.50 -2.93
N ASP A 119 18.91 -9.48 -2.17
CA ASP A 119 17.53 -9.14 -1.85
C ASP A 119 16.68 -8.78 -3.07
N VAL A 120 17.23 -7.94 -3.94
CA VAL A 120 16.60 -7.58 -5.22
C VAL A 120 16.47 -8.81 -6.11
N MET A 121 17.47 -9.70 -6.11
CA MET A 121 17.43 -10.92 -6.91
C MET A 121 16.37 -11.91 -6.42
N CYS A 122 16.27 -12.12 -5.10
CA CYS A 122 15.22 -12.93 -4.48
C CYS A 122 13.82 -12.35 -4.74
N GLY A 123 13.66 -11.03 -4.63
CA GLY A 123 12.41 -10.34 -4.98
C GLY A 123 12.02 -10.54 -6.44
N LEU A 124 12.98 -10.44 -7.36
CA LEU A 124 12.77 -10.71 -8.79
C LEU A 124 12.32 -12.16 -9.03
N ILE A 125 12.97 -13.13 -8.42
CA ILE A 125 12.62 -14.56 -8.55
C ILE A 125 11.24 -14.86 -7.98
N LEU A 126 10.82 -14.19 -6.90
CA LEU A 126 9.48 -14.35 -6.29
C LEU A 126 8.37 -13.69 -7.12
N ILE A 127 8.63 -12.51 -7.69
CA ILE A 127 7.63 -11.76 -8.47
C ILE A 127 7.50 -12.27 -9.90
N PHE A 128 8.58 -12.76 -10.50
CA PHE A 128 8.58 -13.28 -11.88
C PHE A 128 7.51 -14.35 -12.17
N PRO A 129 7.33 -15.41 -11.35
CA PRO A 129 6.28 -16.39 -11.58
C PRO A 129 4.88 -15.78 -11.45
N TRP A 130 4.71 -14.74 -10.63
CA TRP A 130 3.43 -14.05 -10.47
C TRP A 130 3.04 -13.22 -11.68
N VAL A 131 4.00 -12.60 -12.36
CA VAL A 131 3.78 -11.90 -13.64
C VAL A 131 3.39 -12.90 -14.75
N LEU A 132 3.82 -14.15 -14.64
CA LEU A 132 3.55 -15.21 -15.62
C LEU A 132 2.19 -15.90 -15.45
N VAL A 133 1.50 -15.71 -14.31
CA VAL A 133 0.17 -16.29 -14.08
C VAL A 133 -0.88 -15.55 -14.91
N ARG A 134 -1.22 -16.11 -16.07
CA ARG A 134 -2.25 -15.60 -16.99
C ARG A 134 -3.69 -15.72 -16.46
N ASN A 135 -3.91 -16.52 -15.41
CA ASN A 135 -5.24 -16.85 -14.91
C ASN A 135 -5.70 -15.90 -13.78
N ILE A 136 -6.29 -14.78 -14.18
CA ILE A 136 -6.85 -13.73 -13.29
C ILE A 136 -7.89 -14.29 -12.30
N SER A 137 -8.62 -15.37 -12.64
CA SER A 137 -9.64 -15.96 -11.76
C SER A 137 -9.08 -16.64 -10.49
N LYS A 138 -7.79 -17.00 -10.45
CA LYS A 138 -7.16 -17.52 -9.23
C LYS A 138 -6.73 -16.40 -8.27
N LEU A 139 -6.64 -15.16 -8.75
CA LEU A 139 -6.23 -14.00 -7.94
C LEU A 139 -7.35 -13.53 -7.00
N GLU A 140 -8.62 -13.83 -7.29
CA GLU A 140 -9.73 -13.48 -6.40
C GLU A 140 -9.62 -14.19 -5.04
N LYS A 141 -9.34 -15.50 -5.05
CA LYS A 141 -9.12 -16.29 -3.82
C LYS A 141 -7.92 -15.78 -3.01
N LEU A 142 -6.88 -15.35 -3.71
CA LEU A 142 -5.70 -14.74 -3.09
C LEU A 142 -6.02 -13.36 -2.49
N SER A 143 -6.92 -12.58 -3.09
CA SER A 143 -7.39 -11.32 -2.51
C SER A 143 -8.04 -11.55 -1.14
N TYR A 144 -8.84 -12.61 -0.97
CA TYR A 144 -9.38 -12.98 0.33
C TYR A 144 -8.27 -13.38 1.33
N LEU A 145 -7.26 -14.13 0.88
CA LEU A 145 -6.12 -14.50 1.72
C LEU A 145 -5.31 -13.27 2.18
N SER A 146 -5.09 -12.29 1.31
CA SER A 146 -4.41 -11.03 1.64
C SER A 146 -5.16 -10.24 2.73
N VAL A 147 -6.49 -10.18 2.64
CA VAL A 147 -7.32 -9.52 3.65
C VAL A 147 -7.21 -10.24 5.00
N LEU A 148 -7.29 -11.57 5.01
CA LEU A 148 -7.11 -12.36 6.24
C LEU A 148 -5.71 -12.18 6.84
N CYS A 149 -4.67 -12.18 6.01
CA CYS A 149 -3.30 -11.92 6.44
C CYS A 149 -3.16 -10.52 7.06
N THR A 150 -3.75 -9.50 6.43
CA THR A 150 -3.74 -8.12 6.97
C THR A 150 -4.43 -8.05 8.33
N LEU A 151 -5.58 -8.72 8.51
CA LEU A 151 -6.27 -8.81 9.79
C LEU A 151 -5.45 -9.55 10.85
N PHE A 152 -4.77 -10.63 10.47
CA PHE A 152 -3.88 -11.37 11.36
C PHE A 152 -2.68 -10.53 11.80
N CYS A 153 -2.05 -9.80 10.89
CA CYS A 153 -0.97 -8.86 11.21
C CYS A 153 -1.46 -7.75 12.15
N LEU A 154 -2.65 -7.20 11.91
CA LEU A 154 -3.27 -6.21 12.79
C LEU A 154 -3.51 -6.78 14.20
N PHE A 155 -4.07 -7.98 14.30
CA PHE A 155 -4.27 -8.65 15.57
C PHE A 155 -2.94 -8.90 16.30
N SER A 156 -1.92 -9.39 15.58
CA SER A 156 -0.58 -9.63 16.12
C SER A 156 0.07 -8.35 16.63
N LEU A 157 -0.09 -7.24 15.91
CA LEU A 157 0.41 -5.92 16.31
C LEU A 157 -0.29 -5.43 17.59
N VAL A 158 -1.62 -5.54 17.66
CA VAL A 158 -2.39 -5.14 18.85
C VAL A 158 -2.03 -6.02 20.04
N ALA A 159 -1.94 -7.34 19.85
CA ALA A 159 -1.52 -8.26 20.90
C ALA A 159 -0.12 -7.89 21.41
N ASN A 160 0.85 -7.70 20.52
CA ASN A 160 2.23 -7.35 20.90
C ASN A 160 2.31 -5.99 21.61
N THR A 161 1.54 -4.99 21.20
CA THR A 161 1.51 -3.69 21.91
C THR A 161 0.92 -3.83 23.32
N ILE A 162 -0.11 -4.68 23.51
CA ILE A 162 -0.67 -4.98 24.84
C ILE A 162 0.35 -5.74 25.71
N TYR A 163 1.04 -6.74 25.15
CA TYR A 163 2.10 -7.48 25.87
C TYR A 163 3.27 -6.56 26.27
N ALA A 164 3.71 -5.69 25.36
CA ALA A 164 4.74 -4.71 25.62
C ALA A 164 4.32 -3.69 26.69
N TYR A 165 3.08 -3.19 26.64
CA TYR A 165 2.53 -2.30 27.66
C TYR A 165 2.49 -2.96 29.04
N ARG A 166 2.07 -4.24 29.11
CA ARG A 166 2.02 -5.02 30.35
C ARG A 166 3.43 -5.28 30.93
N THR A 167 4.39 -5.56 30.07
CA THR A 167 5.80 -5.79 30.47
C THR A 167 6.46 -4.50 30.92
N ASN A 168 6.23 -3.38 30.23
CA ASN A 168 6.78 -2.08 30.59
C ASN A 168 6.19 -1.59 31.93
N LYS A 169 4.90 -1.81 32.20
CA LYS A 169 4.29 -1.52 33.52
C LYS A 169 4.98 -2.26 34.69
N ASN A 170 5.55 -3.43 34.45
CA ASN A 170 6.32 -4.18 35.46
C ASN A 170 7.76 -3.67 35.61
N ASN A 171 8.31 -2.97 34.60
CA ASN A 171 9.66 -2.38 34.62
C ASN A 171 9.67 -0.88 35.02
N ILE A 172 8.52 -0.21 35.03
CA ILE A 172 8.37 1.23 35.37
C ILE A 172 8.62 1.53 36.86
N THR A 173 8.83 0.54 37.73
CA THR A 173 9.37 0.83 39.07
C THR A 173 10.81 1.31 39.04
N ASN A 174 11.58 1.04 37.97
CA ASN A 174 12.99 1.43 37.86
C ASN A 174 13.33 1.87 36.42
N HIS A 175 13.11 3.14 36.10
CA HIS A 175 13.70 3.95 35.00
C HIS A 175 12.66 4.79 34.25
N THR A 176 12.65 6.09 34.55
CA THR A 176 12.09 7.16 33.73
C THR A 176 12.96 7.38 32.48
N THR A 177 12.71 6.63 31.41
CA THR A 177 13.18 7.02 30.08
C THR A 177 12.01 7.43 29.21
N ASN A 178 11.97 8.71 28.85
CA ASN A 178 11.08 9.30 27.84
C ASN A 178 11.22 8.52 26.52
N SER A 179 10.41 7.48 26.37
CA SER A 179 10.36 6.58 25.21
C SER A 179 9.00 6.71 24.51
N GLY A 180 8.38 7.89 24.61
CA GLY A 180 7.20 8.24 23.83
C GLY A 180 7.63 8.79 22.48
N SER A 181 6.98 8.37 21.40
CA SER A 181 7.13 9.08 20.12
C SER A 181 6.83 10.57 20.34
N PRO A 182 7.65 11.48 19.79
CA PRO A 182 7.41 12.90 19.98
C PRO A 182 6.01 13.23 19.46
N PHE A 183 5.20 13.87 20.32
CA PHE A 183 3.84 14.31 19.96
C PHE A 183 3.85 15.19 18.71
N PHE A 184 4.96 15.89 18.51
CA PHE A 184 5.23 16.79 17.41
C PHE A 184 6.66 16.60 16.91
N SER A 185 6.82 16.19 15.66
CA SER A 185 8.13 16.14 15.01
C SER A 185 8.11 17.04 13.77
N TYR A 186 8.72 18.22 13.90
CA TYR A 186 9.02 19.11 12.78
C TYR A 186 10.48 18.95 12.42
N THR A 187 10.79 17.96 11.59
CA THR A 187 12.12 17.81 10.99
C THR A 187 12.00 17.18 9.60
N THR A 188 13.12 17.01 8.90
CA THR A 188 13.25 16.39 7.56
C THR A 188 12.51 15.05 7.42
N SER A 189 12.28 14.35 8.54
CA SER A 189 11.47 13.12 8.64
C SER A 189 10.02 13.26 8.15
N PHE A 190 9.47 14.48 8.13
CA PHE A 190 8.14 14.74 7.57
C PHE A 190 8.06 14.38 6.09
N PHE A 191 9.03 14.86 5.30
CA PHE A 191 9.09 14.62 3.86
C PHE A 191 9.49 13.18 3.51
N LEU A 192 10.08 12.45 4.46
CA LEU A 192 10.39 11.03 4.30
C LEU A 192 9.19 10.12 4.59
N GLY A 193 8.32 10.51 5.52
CA GLY A 193 7.15 9.70 5.87
C GLY A 193 5.92 9.97 5.01
N LEU A 194 5.77 11.18 4.47
CA LEU A 194 4.60 11.55 3.66
C LEU A 194 4.45 10.69 2.38
N PRO A 195 5.48 10.46 1.55
CA PRO A 195 5.36 9.61 0.36
C PRO A 195 4.96 8.17 0.70
N ASN A 196 5.51 7.62 1.79
CA ASN A 196 5.20 6.27 2.27
C ASN A 196 3.74 6.15 2.70
N MET A 197 3.19 7.21 3.32
CA MET A 197 1.78 7.25 3.69
C MET A 197 0.87 7.45 2.46
N THR A 198 1.22 8.33 1.53
CA THR A 198 0.41 8.57 0.32
C THR A 198 0.33 7.32 -0.57
N TRP A 199 1.39 6.52 -0.62
CA TRP A 199 1.39 5.25 -1.35
C TRP A 199 0.35 4.26 -0.81
N SER A 200 0.09 4.28 0.49
CA SER A 200 -0.98 3.47 1.12
C SER A 200 -2.40 3.93 0.78
N TRP A 201 -2.57 5.04 0.04
CA TRP A 201 -3.87 5.53 -0.41
C TRP A 201 -3.99 5.58 -1.94
N SER A 202 -2.93 5.26 -2.67
CA SER A 202 -2.90 5.31 -4.14
C SER A 202 -3.51 4.06 -4.78
N SER A 203 -4.84 3.98 -4.80
CA SER A 203 -5.60 2.89 -5.44
C SER A 203 -6.63 3.39 -6.47
N GLN A 204 -6.60 4.69 -6.74
CA GLN A 204 -7.63 5.44 -7.47
C GLN A 204 -7.85 4.92 -8.89
N PHE A 205 -6.78 4.51 -9.57
CA PHE A 205 -6.82 4.05 -10.97
C PHE A 205 -7.57 2.73 -11.17
N ASN A 206 -7.66 1.91 -10.12
CA ASN A 206 -8.34 0.60 -10.17
C ASN A 206 -9.82 0.68 -9.76
N ALA A 207 -10.33 1.84 -9.33
CA ALA A 207 -11.71 1.93 -8.88
C ALA A 207 -12.74 1.84 -10.01
N ILE A 208 -12.47 2.38 -11.20
CA ILE A 208 -13.45 2.37 -12.30
C ILE A 208 -13.80 0.94 -12.74
N PRO A 209 -12.82 0.05 -13.05
CA PRO A 209 -13.14 -1.33 -13.40
C PRO A 209 -13.89 -2.10 -12.31
N ILE A 210 -13.56 -1.83 -11.04
CA ILE A 210 -14.21 -2.46 -9.88
C ILE A 210 -15.66 -1.96 -9.75
N TYR A 211 -15.89 -0.66 -9.89
CA TYR A 211 -17.23 -0.05 -9.82
C TYR A 211 -18.18 -0.65 -10.85
N TYR A 212 -17.74 -0.80 -12.10
CA TYR A 212 -18.56 -1.41 -13.16
C TYR A 212 -18.75 -2.92 -13.02
N THR A 213 -17.86 -3.61 -12.30
CA THR A 213 -18.05 -5.04 -11.98
C THR A 213 -19.13 -5.22 -10.90
N LEU A 214 -19.24 -4.28 -9.95
CA LEU A 214 -20.24 -4.28 -8.88
C LEU A 214 -21.63 -3.80 -9.34
N HIS A 215 -21.71 -2.95 -10.37
CA HIS A 215 -22.97 -2.45 -10.93
C HIS A 215 -23.21 -2.95 -12.36
N PRO A 216 -23.57 -4.24 -12.55
CA PRO A 216 -23.72 -4.84 -13.88
C PRO A 216 -24.80 -4.17 -14.74
N GLN A 217 -25.84 -3.60 -14.13
CA GLN A 217 -26.92 -2.92 -14.86
C GLN A 217 -26.44 -1.70 -15.67
N LYS A 218 -25.49 -0.92 -15.12
CA LYS A 218 -24.87 0.23 -15.82
C LYS A 218 -23.83 -0.19 -16.88
N ARG A 219 -23.32 -1.42 -16.78
CA ARG A 219 -22.40 -2.00 -17.78
C ARG A 219 -23.15 -2.47 -19.02
N TYR A 220 -24.33 -3.09 -18.84
CA TYR A 220 -25.17 -3.55 -19.96
C TYR A 220 -25.69 -2.38 -20.81
N SER A 221 -26.12 -1.28 -20.20
CA SER A 221 -26.59 -0.08 -20.92
C SER A 221 -25.54 0.61 -21.79
N GLN A 222 -24.24 0.28 -21.64
CA GLN A 222 -23.15 0.80 -22.48
C GLN A 222 -22.76 -0.15 -23.62
N ILE A 223 -23.21 -1.41 -23.59
CA ILE A 223 -22.92 -2.39 -24.66
C ILE A 223 -24.02 -2.32 -25.73
N THR A 224 -25.22 -1.88 -25.35
CA THR A 224 -26.39 -1.73 -26.24
C THR A 224 -26.58 -0.31 -26.79
N ALA A 225 -25.71 0.65 -26.46
CA ALA A 225 -25.71 2.02 -26.99
C ALA A 225 -24.48 2.26 -27.86
#